data_AF-C4V9B1-F1
#
_entry.id   AF-C4V9B1-F1
#
_cell.length_a   1.000
_cell.length_b   1.000
_cell.length_c   1.000
_cell.angle_alpha   90.00
_cell.angle_beta   90.00
_cell.angle_gamma   90.00
#
_symmetry.space_group_name_H-M   'P 1'
#
loop_
_entity.id
_entity.type
_entity.pdbx_description
1 polymer ?
#
loop_
_entity_poly.entity_id
_entity_poly.type
_entity_poly.pdbx_seq_one_letter_code
_entity_poly.pdbx_strand_id
1 'polypeptide(L)'
;MFFYFLLQIISARGSLEDLYLVPPYVDGKGKSNVVNFLGDFSILSYGGNRHIKLGFIYPDTRGAIVYRNQVGTDKFVIDTKVNLNAVSKGQENNGMLIFFNKTDNVEFGSMYGIKLDTEFAVALDIKKGLEVVIKIFINNKEDSSKTFNFMRMMM
;
A
#
# COMPACT_ATOMS: atom_id res chain seq x y z
N MET A 1 3.61 11.91 -22.59
CA MET A 1 2.84 10.98 -23.44
C MET A 1 2.05 10.07 -22.51
N PHE A 2 0.73 10.29 -22.40
CA PHE A 2 -0.15 9.52 -21.52
C PHE A 2 -0.73 8.34 -22.29
N PHE A 3 -0.51 7.12 -21.81
CA PHE A 3 -1.26 5.95 -22.23
C PHE A 3 -2.37 5.68 -21.21
N TYR A 4 -3.61 5.77 -21.67
CA TYR A 4 -4.79 5.25 -20.97
C TYR A 4 -5.12 3.88 -21.56
N PHE A 5 -5.29 2.86 -20.71
CA PHE A 5 -6.04 1.64 -21.07
C PHE A 5 -6.90 1.18 -19.88
N LEU A 6 -8.06 0.62 -20.24
CA LEU A 6 -9.29 0.42 -19.47
C LEU A 6 -9.56 -1.09 -19.34
N LEU A 7 -10.02 -1.60 -18.19
CA LEU A 7 -10.94 -2.75 -18.15
C LEU A 7 -11.69 -2.85 -16.80
N GLN A 8 -13.03 -2.80 -16.86
CA GLN A 8 -13.95 -3.22 -15.79
C GLN A 8 -14.35 -4.69 -16.02
N ILE A 9 -14.61 -5.46 -14.95
CA ILE A 9 -15.93 -5.99 -14.55
C ILE A 9 -15.82 -6.83 -13.26
N ILE A 10 -16.88 -6.71 -12.47
CA ILE A 10 -17.20 -7.14 -11.10
C ILE A 10 -17.38 -8.67 -10.96
N SER A 11 -17.11 -9.22 -9.77
CA SER A 11 -17.82 -10.40 -9.26
C SER A 11 -18.12 -10.22 -7.77
N ALA A 12 -19.40 -10.23 -7.40
CA ALA A 12 -19.89 -9.98 -6.06
C ALA A 12 -20.24 -11.28 -5.31
N ARG A 13 -19.94 -11.31 -4.01
CA ARG A 13 -20.81 -11.80 -2.92
C ARG A 13 -20.25 -11.23 -1.61
N GLY A 14 -20.92 -10.18 -1.13
CA GLY A 14 -20.37 -9.19 -0.18
C GLY A 14 -20.08 -7.89 -0.92
N SER A 15 -20.61 -6.76 -0.45
CA SER A 15 -20.38 -5.47 -1.10
C SER A 15 -18.91 -5.07 -0.89
N LEU A 16 -18.06 -5.28 -1.91
CA LEU A 16 -16.71 -4.70 -1.90
C LEU A 16 -16.77 -3.16 -1.83
N GLU A 17 -17.94 -2.54 -2.01
CA GLU A 17 -18.15 -1.08 -1.89
C GLU A 17 -17.63 -0.54 -0.56
N ASP A 18 -17.74 -1.33 0.52
CA ASP A 18 -17.26 -1.00 1.86
C ASP A 18 -15.72 -1.05 2.01
N LEU A 19 -15.00 -1.39 0.93
CA LEU A 19 -13.53 -1.43 0.85
C LEU A 19 -12.96 -0.42 -0.17
N TYR A 20 -13.78 0.44 -0.79
CA TYR A 20 -13.25 1.45 -1.70
C TYR A 20 -12.78 2.69 -0.95
N LEU A 21 -11.46 2.86 -0.89
CA LEU A 21 -10.84 4.09 -0.38
C LEU A 21 -10.64 5.11 -1.51
N VAL A 22 -11.65 5.97 -1.71
CA VAL A 22 -11.64 7.00 -2.77
C VAL A 22 -11.76 8.42 -2.20
N PRO A 23 -11.26 9.46 -2.90
CA PRO A 23 -11.43 10.85 -2.48
C PRO A 23 -12.89 11.21 -2.21
N PRO A 24 -13.19 11.99 -1.15
CA PRO A 24 -12.25 12.75 -0.30
C PRO A 24 -11.52 11.95 0.79
N TYR A 25 -11.56 10.60 0.78
CA TYR A 25 -10.91 9.66 1.73
C TYR A 25 -11.39 9.72 3.18
N VAL A 26 -11.72 10.92 3.64
CA VAL A 26 -12.22 11.25 4.97
C VAL A 26 -13.40 12.22 4.87
N ASP A 27 -14.21 12.23 5.93
CA ASP A 27 -15.29 13.17 6.13
C ASP A 27 -14.77 14.58 6.54
N GLY A 28 -15.70 15.52 6.76
CA GLY A 28 -15.38 16.86 7.24
C GLY A 28 -14.73 16.92 8.63
N LYS A 29 -14.61 15.79 9.34
CA LYS A 29 -13.96 15.64 10.64
C LYS A 29 -12.63 14.88 10.54
N GLY A 30 -12.15 14.58 9.33
CA GLY A 30 -10.91 13.86 9.10
C GLY A 30 -10.99 12.35 9.36
N LYS A 31 -12.20 11.78 9.45
CA LYS A 31 -12.40 10.34 9.68
C LYS A 31 -12.78 9.62 8.40
N SER A 32 -12.17 8.46 8.15
CA SER A 32 -12.63 7.56 7.09
C SER A 32 -13.70 6.60 7.63
N ASN A 33 -14.64 6.21 6.76
CA ASN A 33 -15.63 5.19 7.06
C ASN A 33 -15.11 3.77 6.82
N VAL A 34 -14.11 3.62 5.94
CA VAL A 34 -13.65 2.31 5.43
C VAL A 34 -12.32 1.87 6.05
N VAL A 35 -11.50 2.80 6.52
CA VAL A 35 -10.15 2.49 7.04
C VAL A 35 -9.85 3.21 8.36
N ASN A 36 -8.90 2.62 9.10
CA ASN A 36 -8.17 3.25 10.19
C ASN A 36 -6.79 3.65 9.67
N PHE A 37 -6.41 4.90 9.92
CA PHE A 37 -5.05 5.38 9.68
C PHE A 37 -4.25 5.23 10.98
N LEU A 38 -3.08 4.61 10.89
CA LEU A 38 -2.19 4.36 12.02
C LEU A 38 -0.83 5.01 11.76
N GLY A 39 -0.21 5.51 12.83
CA GLY A 39 1.13 6.10 12.78
C GLY A 39 1.19 7.40 11.98
N ASP A 40 2.24 7.57 11.20
CA ASP A 40 2.50 8.77 10.42
C ASP A 40 1.69 8.78 9.12
N PHE A 41 0.74 9.72 9.02
CA PHE A 41 0.01 9.94 7.78
C PHE A 41 -0.35 11.41 7.58
N SER A 42 -0.57 11.78 6.32
CA SER A 42 -1.25 13.02 5.96
C SER A 42 -2.20 12.77 4.81
N ILE A 43 -3.32 13.48 4.81
CA ILE A 43 -4.38 13.31 3.81
C ILE A 43 -4.58 14.63 3.11
N LEU A 44 -4.30 14.65 1.82
CA LEU A 44 -4.61 15.78 0.95
C LEU A 44 -5.91 15.46 0.21
N SER A 45 -7.04 15.93 0.74
CA SER A 45 -8.38 15.61 0.23
C SER A 45 -8.99 16.69 -0.66
N TYR A 46 -8.42 17.90 -0.66
CA TYR A 46 -8.97 19.07 -1.36
C TYR A 46 -7.97 19.62 -2.38
N GLY A 47 -8.47 20.08 -3.53
CA GLY A 47 -7.66 20.53 -4.68
C GLY A 47 -7.50 19.45 -5.78
N GLY A 48 -6.68 19.73 -6.80
CA GLY A 48 -6.52 18.86 -7.97
C GLY A 48 -5.76 17.55 -7.72
N ASN A 49 -4.79 17.53 -6.80
CA ASN A 49 -3.96 16.35 -6.52
C ASN A 49 -4.30 15.73 -5.16
N ARG A 50 -5.32 14.87 -5.13
CA ARG A 50 -5.77 14.21 -3.90
C ARG A 50 -5.01 12.90 -3.66
N HIS A 51 -4.42 12.74 -2.48
CA HIS A 51 -3.67 11.53 -2.13
C HIS A 51 -3.52 11.39 -0.60
N ILE A 52 -3.26 10.15 -0.16
CA ILE A 52 -2.83 9.84 1.19
C ILE A 52 -1.32 9.60 1.16
N LYS A 53 -0.60 10.24 2.06
CA LYS A 53 0.84 10.05 2.23
C LYS A 53 1.09 9.22 3.47
N LEU A 54 1.74 8.07 3.28
CA LEU A 54 2.18 7.16 4.34
C LEU A 54 3.70 7.20 4.37
N GLY A 55 4.25 7.68 5.47
CA GLY A 55 5.68 7.97 5.58
C GLY A 55 6.10 9.29 4.93
N PHE A 56 7.17 9.87 5.46
CA PHE A 56 7.74 11.13 5.01
C PHE A 56 9.22 10.94 4.68
N ILE A 57 9.81 11.95 4.03
CA ILE A 57 11.25 11.99 3.74
C ILE A 57 11.98 12.43 5.02
N TYR A 58 11.76 11.69 6.09
CA TYR A 58 12.38 11.84 7.40
C TYR A 58 12.68 10.44 7.95
N PRO A 59 13.75 10.27 8.72
CA PRO A 59 14.05 8.98 9.34
C PRO A 59 12.89 8.46 10.18
N ASP A 60 12.74 7.14 10.24
CA ASP A 60 11.85 6.41 11.16
C ASP A 60 10.35 6.68 11.01
N THR A 61 9.89 7.27 9.90
CA THR A 61 8.45 7.45 9.69
C THR A 61 7.75 6.16 9.28
N ARG A 62 6.61 5.86 9.91
CA ARG A 62 5.87 4.61 9.69
C ARG A 62 4.37 4.90 9.71
N GLY A 63 3.73 4.71 8.57
CA GLY A 63 2.28 4.90 8.40
C GLY A 63 1.62 3.65 7.85
N ALA A 64 0.41 3.35 8.32
CA ALA A 64 -0.38 2.24 7.81
C ALA A 64 -1.85 2.62 7.59
N ILE A 65 -2.47 1.96 6.62
CA ILE A 65 -3.91 1.99 6.36
C ILE A 65 -4.43 0.58 6.64
N VAL A 66 -5.41 0.48 7.54
CA VAL A 66 -6.02 -0.81 7.91
C VAL A 66 -7.51 -0.74 7.60
N TYR A 67 -8.00 -1.64 6.75
CA TYR A 67 -9.43 -1.72 6.44
C TYR A 67 -10.23 -2.20 7.65
N ARG A 68 -11.36 -1.56 7.91
CA ARG A 68 -12.25 -1.90 9.03
C ARG A 68 -13.06 -3.17 8.79
N ASN A 69 -13.34 -3.45 7.53
CA ASN A 69 -14.15 -4.59 7.12
C ASN A 69 -13.22 -5.68 6.56
N GLN A 70 -13.52 -6.93 6.91
CA GLN A 70 -12.81 -8.09 6.38
C GLN A 70 -13.27 -8.39 4.95
N VAL A 71 -12.36 -8.93 4.14
CA VAL A 71 -12.71 -9.46 2.82
C VAL A 71 -13.40 -10.81 2.99
N GLY A 72 -14.71 -10.86 2.73
CA GLY A 72 -15.52 -12.07 2.90
C GLY A 72 -15.57 -13.02 1.68
N THR A 73 -14.72 -12.80 0.68
CA THR A 73 -14.70 -13.56 -0.58
C THR A 73 -13.38 -14.31 -0.75
N ASP A 74 -13.43 -15.47 -1.41
CA ASP A 74 -12.27 -16.30 -1.75
C ASP A 74 -11.46 -15.73 -2.92
N LYS A 75 -12.09 -14.90 -3.75
CA LYS A 75 -11.48 -14.27 -4.92
C LYS A 75 -11.81 -12.78 -4.96
N PHE A 76 -10.78 -11.98 -5.14
CA PHE A 76 -10.88 -10.53 -5.29
C PHE A 76 -9.67 -10.00 -6.04
N VAL A 77 -9.77 -8.75 -6.48
CA VAL A 77 -8.69 -8.00 -7.13
C VAL A 77 -8.45 -6.73 -6.32
N ILE A 78 -7.19 -6.36 -6.12
CA ILE A 78 -6.82 -5.07 -5.52
C ILE A 78 -6.18 -4.21 -6.60
N ASP A 79 -6.82 -3.10 -6.90
CA ASP A 79 -6.27 -2.03 -7.73
C ASP A 79 -5.80 -0.89 -6.82
N THR A 80 -4.49 -0.65 -6.82
CA THR A 80 -3.89 0.43 -6.04
C THR A 80 -2.97 1.29 -6.90
N LYS A 81 -3.03 2.60 -6.68
CA LYS A 81 -2.13 3.56 -7.31
C LYS A 81 -1.22 4.14 -6.23
N VAL A 82 0.07 3.85 -6.39
CA VAL A 82 1.10 4.30 -5.45
C VAL A 82 2.02 5.29 -6.15
N ASN A 83 2.39 6.34 -5.43
CA ASN A 83 3.44 7.25 -5.85
C ASN A 83 4.57 7.14 -4.84
N LEU A 84 5.72 6.69 -5.32
CA LEU A 84 6.90 6.50 -4.51
C LEU A 84 7.95 7.52 -4.93
N ASN A 85 8.19 8.50 -4.06
CA ASN A 85 9.23 9.50 -4.27
C ASN A 85 10.52 9.02 -3.60
N ALA A 86 11.47 8.55 -4.40
CA ALA A 86 12.75 8.08 -3.88
C ALA A 86 13.57 9.24 -3.30
N VAL A 87 14.10 9.04 -2.09
CA VAL A 87 15.13 9.91 -1.52
C VAL A 87 16.49 9.37 -1.95
N SER A 88 17.37 10.28 -2.35
CA SER A 88 18.75 9.96 -2.71
C SER A 88 19.51 9.34 -1.52
N LYS A 89 19.84 8.05 -1.67
CA LYS A 89 20.87 7.25 -0.98
C LYS A 89 20.70 6.99 0.53
N GLY A 90 20.73 5.70 0.90
CA GLY A 90 21.42 5.24 2.11
C GLY A 90 20.58 4.68 3.25
N GLN A 91 19.26 4.68 3.16
CA GLN A 91 18.40 4.04 4.17
C GLN A 91 17.82 2.72 3.63
N GLU A 92 17.88 1.67 4.45
CA GLU A 92 17.23 0.39 4.19
C GLU A 92 15.70 0.54 4.35
N ASN A 93 14.91 -0.18 3.54
CA ASN A 93 13.44 -0.25 3.60
C ASN A 93 12.63 0.99 3.13
N ASN A 94 13.00 1.62 2.01
CA ASN A 94 12.24 2.74 1.41
C ASN A 94 10.97 2.32 0.63
N GLY A 95 10.32 1.24 1.04
CA GLY A 95 9.24 0.63 0.27
C GLY A 95 7.85 0.77 0.88
N MET A 96 6.92 0.00 0.34
CA MET A 96 5.57 -0.16 0.86
C MET A 96 5.24 -1.65 0.96
N LEU A 97 4.45 -2.04 1.96
CA LEU A 97 3.90 -3.38 2.10
C LEU A 97 2.37 -3.34 1.97
N ILE A 98 1.81 -4.22 1.15
CA ILE A 98 0.38 -4.56 1.12
C ILE A 98 0.26 -5.93 1.78
N PHE A 99 -0.48 -6.05 2.86
CA PHE A 99 -0.54 -7.27 3.65
C PHE A 99 -1.98 -7.73 3.91
N PHE A 100 -2.12 -9.03 4.17
CA PHE A 100 -3.39 -9.69 4.43
C PHE A 100 -3.27 -10.52 5.70
N ASN A 101 -4.08 -10.14 6.68
CA ASN A 101 -4.09 -10.73 8.02
C ASN A 101 -5.51 -11.13 8.42
N LYS A 102 -5.61 -12.09 9.33
CA LYS A 102 -6.87 -12.48 9.98
C LYS A 102 -7.34 -11.48 11.03
N THR A 103 -6.42 -10.65 11.53
CA THR A 103 -6.66 -9.64 12.57
C THR A 103 -6.33 -8.25 12.03
N ASP A 104 -6.98 -7.24 12.58
CA ASP A 104 -6.74 -5.82 12.32
C ASP A 104 -5.67 -5.22 13.27
N ASN A 105 -5.10 -6.05 14.14
CA ASN A 105 -4.01 -5.67 15.02
C ASN A 105 -2.71 -5.51 14.22
N VAL A 106 -2.28 -4.26 14.07
CA VAL A 106 -1.02 -3.91 13.41
C VAL A 106 -0.05 -3.36 14.45
N GLU A 107 1.11 -4.02 14.56
CA GLU A 107 2.24 -3.54 15.37
C GLU A 107 3.30 -2.93 14.44
N PHE A 108 3.88 -1.79 14.82
CA PHE A 108 4.98 -1.19 14.08
C PHE A 108 6.29 -1.96 14.30
N GLY A 109 7.11 -2.06 13.25
CA GLY A 109 8.33 -2.87 13.25
C GLY A 109 9.28 -2.47 12.13
N SER A 110 10.33 -3.27 11.92
CA SER A 110 11.37 -2.97 10.94
C SER A 110 11.00 -3.32 9.51
N MET A 111 9.95 -4.11 9.27
CA MET A 111 9.58 -4.61 7.96
C MET A 111 8.62 -3.64 7.27
N TYR A 112 9.14 -2.73 6.44
CA TYR A 112 8.35 -1.68 5.78
C TYR A 112 7.46 -0.89 6.76
N GLY A 113 7.95 -0.70 7.98
CA GLY A 113 7.26 0.00 9.05
C GLY A 113 6.42 -0.87 9.97
N ILE A 114 6.11 -2.13 9.64
CA ILE A 114 5.33 -3.02 10.50
C ILE A 114 6.14 -4.22 11.02
N LYS A 115 5.63 -4.89 12.05
CA LYS A 115 6.11 -6.20 12.47
C LYS A 115 5.43 -7.24 11.59
N LEU A 116 6.22 -8.03 10.87
CA LEU A 116 5.68 -9.01 9.93
C LEU A 116 5.12 -10.21 10.70
N ASP A 117 3.81 -10.19 10.93
CA ASP A 117 3.02 -11.35 11.33
C ASP A 117 1.83 -11.49 10.38
N THR A 118 2.13 -11.83 9.14
CA THR A 118 1.20 -11.80 8.01
C THR A 118 1.17 -13.13 7.28
N GLU A 119 -0.03 -13.58 6.88
CA GLU A 119 -0.19 -14.80 6.10
C GLU A 119 0.26 -14.61 4.65
N PHE A 120 -0.05 -13.45 4.09
CA PHE A 120 0.34 -13.07 2.74
C PHE A 120 0.65 -11.58 2.68
N ALA A 121 1.75 -11.22 2.01
CA ALA A 121 2.07 -9.83 1.75
C ALA A 121 2.79 -9.64 0.41
N VAL A 122 2.61 -8.47 -0.17
CA VAL A 122 3.30 -8.01 -1.37
C VAL A 122 4.06 -6.74 -0.99
N ALA A 123 5.39 -6.78 -1.09
CA ALA A 123 6.22 -5.61 -0.86
C ALA A 123 6.65 -4.98 -2.17
N LEU A 124 6.60 -3.65 -2.21
CA LEU A 124 7.21 -2.82 -3.23
C LEU A 124 8.49 -2.24 -2.63
N ASP A 125 9.61 -2.88 -2.92
CA ASP A 125 10.94 -2.48 -2.44
C ASP A 125 11.55 -1.47 -3.41
N ILE A 126 12.03 -0.33 -2.90
CA ILE A 126 12.68 0.69 -3.70
C ILE A 126 14.17 0.65 -3.42
N LYS A 127 14.90 0.16 -4.43
CA LYS A 127 16.35 0.15 -4.40
C LYS A 127 16.93 1.44 -4.97
N LYS A 128 18.22 1.62 -4.70
CA LYS A 128 19.03 2.73 -5.21
C LYS A 128 18.89 2.83 -6.73
N GLY A 129 18.54 4.01 -7.24
CA GLY A 129 18.44 4.24 -8.69
C GLY A 129 17.06 4.00 -9.30
N LEU A 130 15.98 4.04 -8.50
CA LEU A 130 14.59 3.84 -8.94
C LEU A 130 14.31 2.41 -9.46
N GLU A 131 15.13 1.44 -9.10
CA GLU A 131 14.78 0.03 -9.30
C GLU A 131 13.69 -0.33 -8.28
N VAL A 132 12.53 -0.75 -8.79
CA VAL A 132 11.42 -1.22 -7.96
C VAL A 132 11.39 -2.73 -8.06
N VAL A 133 11.45 -3.40 -6.90
CA VAL A 133 11.38 -4.85 -6.79
C VAL A 133 10.09 -5.22 -6.08
N ILE A 134 9.26 -6.03 -6.73
CA ILE A 134 8.09 -6.62 -6.09
C ILE A 134 8.50 -7.94 -5.47
N LYS A 135 8.31 -8.06 -4.15
CA LYS A 135 8.55 -9.29 -3.38
C LYS A 135 7.24 -9.82 -2.84
N ILE A 136 7.08 -11.13 -2.82
CA ILE A 136 5.92 -11.81 -2.24
C ILE A 136 6.36 -12.54 -0.97
N PHE A 137 5.57 -12.39 0.09
CA PHE A 137 5.77 -13.08 1.36
C PHE A 137 4.57 -14.00 1.62
N ILE A 138 4.84 -15.24 2.00
CA ILE A 138 3.83 -16.22 2.42
C ILE A 138 4.26 -16.73 3.80
N ASN A 139 3.38 -16.62 4.80
CA ASN A 139 3.64 -16.99 6.19
C ASN A 139 4.98 -16.44 6.70
N ASN A 140 5.18 -15.13 6.57
CA ASN A 140 6.37 -14.39 6.98
C ASN A 140 7.69 -14.78 6.26
N LYS A 141 7.64 -15.55 5.18
CA LYS A 141 8.82 -15.94 4.39
C LYS A 141 8.74 -15.35 2.99
N GLU A 142 9.83 -14.76 2.52
CA GLU A 142 9.96 -14.32 1.12
C GLU A 142 9.93 -15.53 0.19
N ASP A 143 9.03 -15.50 -0.80
CA ASP A 143 9.01 -16.44 -1.91
C ASP A 143 9.85 -15.86 -3.05
N SER A 144 11.15 -16.17 -3.01
CA SER A 144 12.14 -15.67 -3.98
C SER A 144 11.89 -16.11 -5.42
N SER A 145 10.99 -17.08 -5.66
CA SER A 145 10.58 -17.50 -7.01
C SER A 145 9.61 -16.52 -7.68
N LYS A 146 9.07 -15.54 -6.94
CA LYS A 146 8.08 -14.56 -7.40
C LYS A 146 8.54 -13.12 -7.24
N THR A 147 9.83 -12.89 -7.47
CA THR A 147 10.42 -11.55 -7.45
C THR A 147 10.43 -10.95 -8.85
N PHE A 148 9.84 -9.76 -8.99
CA PHE A 148 9.76 -9.04 -10.26
C PHE A 148 10.57 -7.75 -10.17
N ASN A 149 11.56 -7.59 -11.04
CA ASN A 149 12.42 -6.40 -11.09
C ASN A 149 11.96 -5.48 -12.21
N PHE A 150 11.59 -4.25 -11.85
CA PHE A 150 11.25 -3.20 -12.80
C PHE A 150 12.38 -2.17 -12.82
N MET A 151 13.10 -2.10 -13.94
CA MET A 151 14.10 -1.07 -14.18
C MET A 151 13.47 0.05 -15.01
N ARG A 152 13.60 1.30 -14.56
CA ARG A 152 13.23 2.45 -15.38
C ARG A 152 14.20 2.52 -16.58
N MET A 153 13.71 2.28 -17.79
CA MET A 153 14.44 2.67 -19.00
C MET A 153 14.52 4.21 -19.00
N MET A 154 15.73 4.75 -18.91
CA MET A 154 15.95 6.16 -19.23
C MET A 154 15.79 6.28 -20.76
N MET A 155 14.75 6.97 -21.20
CA MET A 155 14.65 7.52 -22.56
C MET A 155 15.32 8.88 -22.60
#